data_AF-A0A062UZK0-F1
#
_entry.id   AF-A0A062UZK0-F1
#
_cell.length_a   1.000
_cell.length_b   1.000
_cell.length_c   1.000
_cell.angle_alpha   90.00
_cell.angle_beta   90.00
_cell.angle_gamma   90.00
#
_symmetry.space_group_name_H-M   'P 1'
#
loop_
_entity.id
_entity.type
_entity.pdbx_description
1 polymer ?
#
loop_
_entity_poly.entity_id
_entity_poly.type
_entity_poly.pdbx_seq_one_letter_code
_entity_poly.pdbx_strand_id
1 'polypeptide(L)'
;MRSLIKTNLIILILLSSLSYTAFGVPEITLNDTQRPGGAILFIVDGLGSSYYYPEFTPYALDGSELLKARTQNLSFGTRIINIRTTKPVTGIAHSILVTGYSEANEEVVGYPDATIFDITRQHGFINLAVMQRGDFFNMREEQDIILFAQNNSIDKPLISIQSKNPPAGVYELMYDWKMKLPAYLDNRSGVDKYSAYNRWGIDTANAVATLMIENYPSQKFLLTVNIGAIDSGGHNLGDSRYIRLIEELDRDISSLYKTASENNIALFFTADHGMSFASRNAQRGGHSSDKYSSSMESLRIPLVIISPNTIPDIISGEYRQEDIAPTLLSVLDLPNHLQYVNGNSIDIKNYASIFITADSEYKISLWSGDRRVSEGTGSEIIIAGLPLNTSYTLRAAGDAGTYEEYLFLDSDKQFDFKSREGLNYREITAVILILIVNITGLMIIRRIRD
;
A
#
# COMPACT_ATOMS: atom_id res chain seq x y z
N MET A 1 31.09 19.49 -40.53
CA MET A 1 31.45 18.33 -39.68
C MET A 1 31.85 18.70 -38.25
N ARG A 2 32.82 19.60 -38.01
CA ARG A 2 33.24 19.97 -36.63
C ARG A 2 32.16 20.62 -35.76
N SER A 3 31.20 21.33 -36.34
CA SER A 3 30.07 21.93 -35.61
C SER A 3 29.05 20.89 -35.13
N LEU A 4 28.77 19.86 -35.95
CA LEU A 4 27.78 18.82 -35.64
C LEU A 4 28.27 17.89 -34.51
N ILE A 5 29.58 17.65 -34.46
CA ILE A 5 30.22 16.83 -33.41
C ILE A 5 30.17 17.55 -32.05
N LYS A 6 30.30 18.88 -32.02
CA LYS A 6 30.19 19.67 -30.78
C LYS A 6 28.76 19.67 -30.24
N THR A 7 27.75 19.82 -31.09
CA THR A 7 26.34 19.83 -30.66
C THR A 7 25.90 18.46 -30.11
N ASN A 8 26.33 17.37 -30.74
CA ASN A 8 26.01 16.01 -30.25
C ASN A 8 26.73 15.66 -28.94
N LEU A 9 27.95 16.16 -28.72
CA LEU A 9 28.68 15.93 -27.46
C LEU A 9 28.04 16.69 -26.29
N ILE A 10 27.53 17.91 -26.52
CA ILE A 10 26.83 18.70 -25.49
C ILE A 10 25.50 18.03 -25.12
N ILE A 11 24.75 17.49 -26.09
CA ILE A 11 23.52 16.74 -25.83
C ILE A 11 23.80 15.46 -25.05
N LEU A 12 24.89 14.75 -25.35
CA LEU A 12 25.29 13.54 -24.62
C LEU A 12 25.73 13.84 -23.18
N ILE A 13 26.39 14.98 -22.93
CA ILE A 13 26.76 15.44 -21.58
C ILE A 13 25.52 15.90 -20.80
N LEU A 14 24.57 16.57 -21.44
CA LEU A 14 23.28 16.95 -20.84
C LEU A 14 22.40 15.72 -20.53
N LEU A 15 22.41 14.70 -21.38
CA LEU A 15 21.71 13.43 -21.16
C LEU A 15 22.38 12.58 -20.07
N SER A 16 23.70 12.64 -19.91
CA SER A 16 24.40 11.97 -18.80
C SER A 16 24.32 12.73 -17.48
N SER A 17 24.11 14.06 -17.48
CA SER A 17 23.76 14.82 -16.28
C SER A 17 22.29 14.73 -15.85
N LEU A 18 21.43 14.12 -16.68
CA LEU A 18 20.05 13.75 -16.34
C LEU A 18 19.92 12.32 -15.81
N SER A 19 21.04 11.62 -15.63
CA SER A 19 21.06 10.45 -14.76
C SER A 19 20.75 10.98 -13.37
N TYR A 20 19.52 10.80 -12.89
CA TYR A 20 19.23 10.91 -11.46
C TYR A 20 20.22 9.98 -10.78
N THR A 21 21.31 10.52 -10.24
CA THR A 21 22.02 9.86 -9.16
C THR A 21 20.97 9.79 -8.07
N ALA A 22 20.34 8.63 -7.92
CA ALA A 22 19.61 8.32 -6.72
C ALA A 22 20.62 8.54 -5.59
N PHE A 23 20.51 9.67 -4.91
CA PHE A 23 21.19 9.87 -3.65
C PHE A 23 20.55 8.84 -2.73
N GLY A 24 21.19 7.67 -2.64
CA GLY A 24 20.71 6.61 -1.78
C GLY A 24 20.65 7.16 -0.37
N VAL A 25 19.47 7.11 0.23
CA VAL A 25 19.27 7.44 1.64
C VAL A 25 20.28 6.62 2.45
N PRO A 26 21.16 7.26 3.25
CA PRO A 26 22.09 6.54 4.11
C PRO A 26 21.35 5.54 4.99
N GLU A 27 21.60 4.26 4.74
CA GLU A 27 21.07 3.15 5.54
C GLU A 27 22.21 2.52 6.34
N ILE A 28 21.99 2.36 7.64
CA ILE A 28 22.91 1.72 8.56
C ILE A 28 22.25 0.47 9.13
N THR A 29 22.65 -0.68 8.61
CA THR A 29 22.15 -1.99 9.04
C THR A 29 23.06 -2.58 10.12
N LEU A 30 22.54 -2.79 11.33
CA LEU A 30 23.35 -3.24 12.48
C LEU A 30 23.37 -4.77 12.66
N ASN A 31 22.36 -5.48 12.15
CA ASN A 31 22.24 -6.93 12.20
C ASN A 31 21.63 -7.45 10.90
N ASP A 32 21.61 -8.77 10.67
CA ASP A 32 20.85 -9.34 9.55
C ASP A 32 19.36 -9.04 9.75
N THR A 33 18.81 -8.20 8.86
CA THR A 33 17.42 -7.72 8.93
C THR A 33 16.45 -8.59 8.15
N GLN A 34 16.93 -9.62 7.42
CA GLN A 34 16.10 -10.45 6.54
C GLN A 34 15.05 -9.62 5.76
N ARG A 35 15.44 -8.43 5.33
CA ARG A 35 14.52 -7.45 4.75
C ARG A 35 14.03 -7.96 3.39
N PRO A 36 12.72 -7.91 3.11
CA PRO A 36 12.19 -8.33 1.83
C PRO A 36 12.73 -7.45 0.68
N GLY A 37 13.01 -8.08 -0.46
CA GLY A 37 13.47 -7.42 -1.68
C GLY A 37 12.34 -6.72 -2.46
N GLY A 38 11.09 -6.91 -2.05
CA GLY A 38 9.91 -6.34 -2.66
C GLY A 38 8.65 -6.79 -1.93
N ALA A 39 7.49 -6.32 -2.37
CA ALA A 39 6.21 -6.71 -1.81
C ALA A 39 5.15 -6.97 -2.87
N ILE A 40 4.20 -7.82 -2.51
CA ILE A 40 2.93 -8.02 -3.21
C ILE A 40 1.81 -7.59 -2.27
N LEU A 41 1.05 -6.57 -2.67
CA LEU A 41 -0.19 -6.17 -2.00
C LEU A 41 -1.37 -6.81 -2.72
N PHE A 42 -1.88 -7.90 -2.17
CA PHE A 42 -2.96 -8.69 -2.75
C PHE A 42 -4.30 -8.35 -2.10
N ILE A 43 -5.16 -7.67 -2.85
CA ILE A 43 -6.46 -7.14 -2.40
C ILE A 43 -7.57 -7.96 -3.07
N VAL A 44 -8.49 -8.46 -2.27
CA VAL A 44 -9.69 -9.16 -2.75
C VAL A 44 -10.90 -8.25 -2.62
N ASP A 45 -11.58 -7.96 -3.71
CA ASP A 45 -12.81 -7.18 -3.69
C ASP A 45 -13.93 -7.98 -2.99
N GLY A 46 -14.48 -7.40 -1.92
CA GLY A 46 -15.66 -7.92 -1.22
C GLY A 46 -15.43 -9.17 -0.37
N LEU A 47 -14.19 -9.47 0.06
CA LEU A 47 -13.89 -10.59 0.95
C LEU A 47 -13.98 -10.20 2.44
N GLY A 48 -14.92 -10.79 3.16
CA GLY A 48 -15.06 -10.61 4.61
C GLY A 48 -14.32 -11.69 5.41
N SER A 49 -13.52 -11.30 6.42
CA SER A 49 -12.83 -12.26 7.29
C SER A 49 -13.77 -13.09 8.16
N SER A 50 -14.97 -12.56 8.47
CA SER A 50 -16.03 -13.30 9.18
C SER A 50 -16.35 -14.66 8.58
N TYR A 51 -16.16 -14.81 7.27
CA TYR A 51 -16.54 -16.02 6.54
C TYR A 51 -15.50 -17.13 6.59
N TYR A 52 -14.29 -16.90 7.11
CA TYR A 52 -13.27 -17.95 7.14
C TYR A 52 -12.29 -17.88 8.34
N TYR A 53 -12.15 -16.74 9.01
CA TYR A 53 -11.35 -16.67 10.25
C TYR A 53 -12.03 -17.46 11.37
N PRO A 54 -11.32 -18.35 12.08
CA PRO A 54 -11.92 -19.23 13.09
C PRO A 54 -12.57 -18.48 14.26
N GLU A 55 -12.13 -17.26 14.57
CA GLU A 55 -12.60 -16.44 15.69
C GLU A 55 -14.00 -15.84 15.49
N PHE A 56 -14.49 -15.82 14.26
CA PHE A 56 -15.76 -15.18 13.92
C PHE A 56 -16.81 -16.19 13.47
N THR A 57 -18.07 -15.86 13.72
CA THR A 57 -19.24 -16.52 13.14
C THR A 57 -19.96 -15.49 12.29
N PRO A 58 -20.18 -15.72 10.98
CA PRO A 58 -20.87 -14.77 10.12
C PRO A 58 -22.38 -14.86 10.34
N TYR A 59 -23.04 -13.71 10.41
CA TYR A 59 -24.49 -13.60 10.53
C TYR A 59 -25.09 -12.81 9.37
N ALA A 60 -26.29 -13.18 8.96
CA ALA A 60 -27.13 -12.36 8.10
C ALA A 60 -27.80 -11.24 8.90
N LEU A 61 -28.37 -10.25 8.21
CA LEU A 61 -29.05 -9.13 8.85
C LEU A 61 -30.27 -9.52 9.69
N ASP A 62 -30.92 -10.64 9.39
CA ASP A 62 -32.03 -11.20 10.19
C ASP A 62 -31.56 -11.98 11.43
N GLY A 63 -30.24 -12.04 11.66
CA GLY A 63 -29.61 -12.76 12.77
C GLY A 63 -29.39 -14.25 12.50
N SER A 64 -29.74 -14.77 11.32
CA SER A 64 -29.46 -16.17 10.98
C SER A 64 -27.96 -16.38 10.74
N GLU A 65 -27.44 -17.50 11.24
CA GLU A 65 -26.05 -17.90 11.03
C GLU A 65 -25.81 -18.30 9.57
N LEU A 66 -24.72 -17.80 9.00
CA LEU A 66 -24.27 -18.09 7.64
C LEU A 66 -23.17 -19.16 7.63
N LEU A 67 -22.95 -19.77 6.46
CA LEU A 67 -21.88 -20.75 6.29
C LEU A 67 -20.50 -20.08 6.31
N LYS A 68 -19.49 -20.84 6.72
CA LYS A 68 -18.06 -20.46 6.63
C LYS A 68 -17.35 -21.29 5.58
N ALA A 69 -16.42 -20.66 4.90
CA ALA A 69 -15.50 -21.33 3.98
C ALA A 69 -14.49 -22.18 4.74
N ARG A 70 -14.10 -23.30 4.14
CA ARG A 70 -13.00 -24.12 4.63
C ARG A 70 -11.72 -23.74 3.89
N THR A 71 -10.83 -23.06 4.59
CA THR A 71 -9.59 -22.52 4.03
C THR A 71 -8.39 -23.08 4.78
N GLN A 72 -7.29 -23.34 4.07
CA GLN A 72 -6.02 -23.73 4.68
C GLN A 72 -4.92 -22.71 4.36
N ASN A 73 -4.93 -22.15 3.16
CA ASN A 73 -3.87 -21.30 2.62
C ASN A 73 -4.06 -19.82 2.98
N LEU A 74 -5.31 -19.32 3.04
CA LEU A 74 -5.64 -17.90 3.29
C LEU A 74 -5.31 -17.40 4.70
N SER A 75 -4.80 -18.27 5.58
CA SER A 75 -4.44 -17.96 6.96
C SER A 75 -2.97 -18.24 7.29
N PHE A 76 -2.13 -18.57 6.30
CA PHE A 76 -0.71 -18.79 6.53
C PHE A 76 0.06 -17.48 6.65
N GLY A 77 0.80 -17.31 7.75
CA GLY A 77 1.60 -16.12 8.05
C GLY A 77 1.17 -15.46 9.36
N THR A 78 1.54 -14.20 9.53
CA THR A 78 1.09 -13.36 10.64
C THR A 78 -0.31 -12.85 10.34
N ARG A 79 -1.29 -13.24 11.16
CA ARG A 79 -2.72 -12.95 10.94
C ARG A 79 -3.23 -11.93 11.93
N ILE A 80 -3.78 -10.84 11.43
CA ILE A 80 -4.36 -9.78 12.25
C ILE A 80 -5.85 -10.06 12.36
N ILE A 81 -6.31 -10.41 13.56
CA ILE A 81 -7.66 -10.98 13.75
C ILE A 81 -8.75 -9.97 13.37
N ASN A 82 -8.68 -8.74 13.90
CA ASN A 82 -9.77 -7.77 13.82
C ASN A 82 -9.29 -6.46 13.22
N ILE A 83 -9.31 -6.43 11.89
CA ILE A 83 -9.10 -5.24 11.08
C ILE A 83 -10.40 -4.88 10.35
N ARG A 84 -10.72 -3.58 10.29
CA ARG A 84 -11.99 -3.11 9.72
C ARG A 84 -11.79 -1.98 8.74
N THR A 85 -12.47 -2.05 7.60
CA THR A 85 -12.69 -0.86 6.76
C THR A 85 -13.67 0.08 7.43
N THR A 86 -13.50 1.39 7.23
CA THR A 86 -14.44 2.42 7.71
C THR A 86 -15.62 2.60 6.76
N LYS A 87 -15.41 2.36 5.46
CA LYS A 87 -16.40 2.55 4.40
C LYS A 87 -16.30 1.38 3.42
N PRO A 88 -17.27 0.46 3.38
CA PRO A 88 -17.23 -0.68 2.49
C PRO A 88 -17.60 -0.26 1.06
N VAL A 89 -16.72 0.51 0.41
CA VAL A 89 -16.88 1.05 -0.94
C VAL A 89 -15.54 0.92 -1.65
N THR A 90 -15.47 0.11 -2.71
CA THR A 90 -14.25 -0.27 -3.44
C THR A 90 -13.28 0.89 -3.68
N GLY A 91 -13.68 1.97 -4.37
CA GLY A 91 -12.77 3.08 -4.70
C GLY A 91 -12.21 3.83 -3.47
N ILE A 92 -13.06 4.07 -2.47
CA ILE A 92 -12.67 4.70 -1.20
C ILE A 92 -11.71 3.78 -0.44
N ALA A 93 -12.07 2.50 -0.29
CA ALA A 93 -11.25 1.52 0.42
C ALA A 93 -9.88 1.33 -0.21
N HIS A 94 -9.78 1.28 -1.54
CA HIS A 94 -8.49 1.26 -2.25
C HIS A 94 -7.67 2.53 -1.99
N SER A 95 -8.32 3.70 -1.92
CA SER A 95 -7.66 4.95 -1.57
C SER A 95 -7.09 4.90 -0.14
N ILE A 96 -7.86 4.40 0.83
CA ILE A 96 -7.40 4.23 2.22
C ILE A 96 -6.22 3.26 2.29
N LEU A 97 -6.31 2.11 1.60
CA LEU A 97 -5.28 1.06 1.60
C LEU A 97 -3.90 1.55 1.16
N VAL A 98 -3.85 2.47 0.18
CA VAL A 98 -2.58 2.95 -0.38
C VAL A 98 -2.10 4.27 0.23
N THR A 99 -2.96 5.00 0.94
CA THR A 99 -2.61 6.29 1.58
C THR A 99 -2.43 6.19 3.08
N GLY A 100 -3.02 5.17 3.72
CA GLY A 100 -3.12 5.10 5.18
C GLY A 100 -3.92 6.25 5.79
N TYR A 101 -4.77 6.91 5.00
CA TYR A 101 -5.61 8.01 5.45
C TYR A 101 -7.08 7.59 5.48
N SER A 102 -7.69 7.58 6.67
CA SER A 102 -9.05 7.09 6.90
C SER A 102 -10.14 7.84 6.13
N GLU A 103 -9.87 9.07 5.68
CA GLU A 103 -10.81 9.89 4.90
C GLU A 103 -10.44 10.00 3.42
N ALA A 104 -9.48 9.19 2.95
CA ALA A 104 -9.02 9.23 1.57
C ALA A 104 -10.18 8.97 0.58
N ASN A 105 -10.06 9.64 -0.56
CA ASN A 105 -10.88 9.41 -1.74
C ASN A 105 -9.96 9.26 -2.95
N GLU A 106 -10.55 9.02 -4.12
CA GLU A 106 -9.77 8.80 -5.35
C GLU A 106 -8.90 10.00 -5.74
N GLU A 107 -9.27 11.22 -5.35
CA GLU A 107 -8.50 12.44 -5.62
C GLU A 107 -7.21 12.50 -4.79
N VAL A 108 -7.29 12.18 -3.51
CA VAL A 108 -6.13 12.20 -2.58
C VAL A 108 -5.00 11.29 -3.07
N VAL A 109 -5.32 10.19 -3.74
CA VAL A 109 -4.32 9.27 -4.32
C VAL A 109 -3.42 9.95 -5.35
N GLY A 110 -3.88 11.02 -6.01
CA GLY A 110 -3.08 11.78 -6.97
C GLY A 110 -2.27 12.92 -6.36
N TYR A 111 -2.28 13.09 -5.03
CA TYR A 111 -1.51 14.13 -4.37
C TYR A 111 -0.07 13.66 -4.10
N PRO A 112 0.94 14.55 -4.19
CA PRO A 112 2.33 14.18 -3.93
C PRO A 112 2.52 13.60 -2.52
N ASP A 113 3.37 12.58 -2.41
CA ASP A 113 3.71 11.92 -1.14
C ASP A 113 2.49 11.38 -0.37
N ALA A 114 1.35 11.21 -1.04
CA ALA A 114 0.13 10.75 -0.41
C ALA A 114 0.05 9.23 -0.33
N THR A 115 0.80 8.51 -1.16
CA THR A 115 0.64 7.07 -1.35
C THR A 115 1.91 6.29 -1.05
N ILE A 116 1.76 5.00 -0.73
CA ILE A 116 2.88 4.05 -0.62
C ILE A 116 3.71 4.02 -1.91
N PHE A 117 3.13 4.32 -3.07
CA PHE A 117 3.82 4.32 -4.36
C PHE A 117 4.84 5.45 -4.47
N ASP A 118 4.55 6.61 -3.87
CA ASP A 118 5.47 7.73 -3.80
C ASP A 118 6.73 7.36 -3.01
N ILE A 119 6.51 6.82 -1.82
CA ILE A 119 7.58 6.40 -0.91
C ILE A 119 8.40 5.28 -1.56
N THR A 120 7.77 4.22 -2.06
CA THR A 120 8.50 3.10 -2.67
C THR A 120 9.34 3.59 -3.87
N ARG A 121 8.81 4.49 -4.70
CA ARG A 121 9.54 5.07 -5.84
C ARG A 121 10.74 5.90 -5.41
N GLN A 122 10.61 6.72 -4.37
CA GLN A 122 11.72 7.49 -3.78
C GLN A 122 12.84 6.58 -3.27
N HIS A 123 12.49 5.38 -2.81
CA HIS A 123 13.44 4.37 -2.33
C HIS A 123 13.79 3.29 -3.38
N GLY A 124 13.62 3.61 -4.66
CA GLY A 124 14.15 2.83 -5.78
C GLY A 124 13.33 1.59 -6.17
N PHE A 125 12.07 1.51 -5.76
CA PHE A 125 11.15 0.46 -6.21
C PHE A 125 10.53 0.82 -7.56
N ILE A 126 10.09 -0.22 -8.27
CA ILE A 126 9.16 -0.09 -9.40
C ILE A 126 7.78 -0.54 -8.94
N ASN A 127 6.76 0.27 -9.25
CA ASN A 127 5.37 0.02 -8.89
C ASN A 127 4.64 -0.62 -10.08
N LEU A 128 4.15 -1.84 -9.87
CA LEU A 128 3.51 -2.69 -10.87
C LEU A 128 2.10 -3.03 -10.41
N ALA A 129 1.16 -3.24 -11.34
CA ALA A 129 -0.17 -3.67 -10.95
C ALA A 129 -0.90 -4.63 -11.90
N VAL A 130 -1.73 -5.50 -11.32
CA VAL A 130 -2.69 -6.39 -11.98
C VAL A 130 -4.04 -6.21 -11.29
N MET A 131 -4.95 -5.45 -11.90
CA MET A 131 -6.16 -4.97 -11.22
C MET A 131 -7.44 -5.35 -11.97
N GLN A 132 -8.30 -6.13 -11.33
CA GLN A 132 -9.65 -6.39 -11.84
C GLN A 132 -10.66 -5.30 -11.43
N ARG A 133 -10.37 -4.58 -10.35
CA ARG A 133 -11.16 -3.48 -9.77
C ARG A 133 -10.21 -2.48 -9.10
N GLY A 134 -10.74 -1.34 -8.66
CA GLY A 134 -9.99 -0.33 -7.89
C GLY A 134 -8.98 0.48 -8.71
N ASP A 135 -9.04 0.39 -10.04
CA ASP A 135 -8.13 0.97 -11.02
C ASP A 135 -8.58 2.35 -11.56
N PHE A 136 -9.13 3.18 -10.68
CA PHE A 136 -9.47 4.57 -11.04
C PHE A 136 -8.25 5.35 -11.52
N PHE A 137 -8.48 6.48 -12.19
CA PHE A 137 -7.43 7.20 -12.93
C PHE A 137 -6.16 7.46 -12.10
N ASN A 138 -6.30 8.03 -10.90
CA ASN A 138 -5.15 8.34 -10.04
C ASN A 138 -4.40 7.09 -9.58
N MET A 139 -5.09 5.98 -9.29
CA MET A 139 -4.44 4.70 -9.00
C MET A 139 -3.58 4.21 -10.17
N ARG A 140 -4.07 4.34 -11.41
CA ARG A 140 -3.33 3.96 -12.61
C ARG A 140 -2.12 4.86 -12.87
N GLU A 141 -2.23 6.15 -12.54
CA GLU A 141 -1.12 7.08 -12.66
C GLU A 141 0.01 6.79 -11.67
N GLU A 142 -0.27 6.16 -10.54
CA GLU A 142 0.78 5.75 -9.59
C GLU A 142 1.59 4.52 -10.02
N GLN A 143 1.19 3.82 -11.09
CA GLN A 143 1.89 2.62 -11.53
C GLN A 143 2.87 2.94 -12.67
N ASP A 144 4.05 2.32 -12.63
CA ASP A 144 4.99 2.33 -13.76
C ASP A 144 4.45 1.51 -14.93
N ILE A 145 3.73 0.41 -14.61
CA ILE A 145 2.91 -0.34 -15.54
C ILE A 145 1.78 -1.09 -14.82
N ILE A 146 0.61 -1.09 -15.45
CA ILE A 146 -0.61 -1.71 -14.93
C ILE A 146 -1.38 -2.46 -16.01
N LEU A 147 -1.78 -3.69 -15.72
CA LEU A 147 -2.79 -4.46 -16.45
C LEU A 147 -4.12 -4.33 -15.70
N PHE A 148 -5.16 -3.77 -16.33
CA PHE A 148 -6.41 -3.46 -15.65
C PHE A 148 -7.67 -3.78 -16.46
N ALA A 149 -8.79 -3.97 -15.76
CA ALA A 149 -10.11 -4.17 -16.36
C ALA A 149 -10.84 -2.84 -16.57
N GLN A 150 -11.07 -2.45 -17.83
CA GLN A 150 -11.81 -1.24 -18.21
C GLN A 150 -13.30 -1.28 -17.88
N ASN A 151 -13.83 -2.47 -17.57
CA ASN A 151 -15.24 -2.65 -17.24
C ASN A 151 -15.40 -3.68 -16.12
N ASN A 152 -16.54 -3.63 -15.43
CA ASN A 152 -16.86 -4.55 -14.35
C ASN A 152 -17.45 -5.90 -14.84
N SER A 153 -17.38 -6.18 -16.14
CA SER A 153 -18.04 -7.36 -16.73
C SER A 153 -17.15 -8.59 -16.66
N ILE A 154 -17.60 -9.62 -15.95
CA ILE A 154 -16.97 -10.96 -16.00
C ILE A 154 -17.39 -11.72 -17.26
N ASP A 155 -18.52 -11.37 -17.86
CA ASP A 155 -19.01 -12.03 -19.07
C ASP A 155 -18.27 -11.61 -20.33
N LYS A 156 -17.90 -10.33 -20.40
CA LYS A 156 -17.18 -9.71 -21.52
C LYS A 156 -16.13 -8.75 -20.95
N PRO A 157 -15.12 -9.27 -20.25
CA PRO A 157 -14.10 -8.44 -19.62
C PRO A 157 -13.28 -7.73 -20.69
N LEU A 158 -13.07 -6.43 -20.49
CA LEU A 158 -12.24 -5.61 -21.37
C LEU A 158 -10.96 -5.26 -20.62
N ILE A 159 -9.84 -5.86 -21.01
CA ILE A 159 -8.55 -5.68 -20.33
C ILE A 159 -7.66 -4.74 -21.14
N SER A 160 -6.96 -3.84 -20.46
CA SER A 160 -6.00 -2.90 -21.04
C SER A 160 -4.71 -2.84 -20.24
N ILE A 161 -3.69 -2.30 -20.89
CA ILE A 161 -2.38 -2.07 -20.29
C ILE A 161 -2.08 -0.58 -20.42
N GLN A 162 -1.70 0.05 -19.31
CA GLN A 162 -1.13 1.38 -19.29
C GLN A 162 0.29 1.26 -18.75
N SER A 163 1.22 1.99 -19.36
CA SER A 163 2.64 1.88 -19.05
C SER A 163 3.32 3.22 -19.23
N LYS A 164 4.23 3.56 -18.31
CA LYS A 164 5.08 4.76 -18.37
C LYS A 164 6.51 4.34 -18.73
N ASN A 165 7.17 3.62 -17.82
CA ASN A 165 8.55 3.15 -17.97
C ASN A 165 8.67 1.71 -17.43
N PRO A 166 8.13 0.70 -18.15
CA PRO A 166 8.13 -0.66 -17.65
C PRO A 166 9.54 -1.28 -17.72
N PRO A 167 9.90 -2.17 -16.79
CA PRO A 167 11.02 -3.08 -17.01
C PRO A 167 10.82 -3.86 -18.31
N ALA A 168 11.90 -4.13 -19.04
CA ALA A 168 11.82 -4.83 -20.32
C ALA A 168 11.14 -6.21 -20.16
N GLY A 169 10.27 -6.58 -21.09
CA GLY A 169 9.54 -7.85 -21.04
C GLY A 169 8.28 -7.84 -20.19
N VAL A 170 8.09 -6.88 -19.26
CA VAL A 170 6.87 -6.83 -18.42
C VAL A 170 5.64 -6.49 -19.27
N TYR A 171 5.77 -5.55 -20.21
CA TYR A 171 4.65 -5.19 -21.10
C TYR A 171 4.23 -6.36 -21.98
N GLU A 172 5.19 -7.05 -22.59
CA GLU A 172 4.97 -8.22 -23.43
C GLU A 172 4.31 -9.35 -22.64
N LEU A 173 4.81 -9.61 -21.42
CA LEU A 173 4.22 -10.59 -20.51
C LEU A 173 2.75 -10.26 -20.18
N MET A 174 2.47 -9.01 -19.79
CA MET A 174 1.11 -8.56 -19.49
C MET A 174 0.20 -8.65 -20.72
N TYR A 175 0.72 -8.35 -21.92
CA TYR A 175 -0.01 -8.48 -23.17
C TYR A 175 -0.37 -9.94 -23.46
N ASP A 176 0.58 -10.87 -23.30
CA ASP A 176 0.32 -12.30 -23.45
C ASP A 176 -0.74 -12.79 -22.46
N TRP A 177 -0.68 -12.34 -21.21
CA TRP A 177 -1.69 -12.68 -20.19
C TRP A 177 -3.07 -12.08 -20.50
N LYS A 178 -3.13 -10.85 -21.00
CA LYS A 178 -4.37 -10.27 -21.55
C LYS A 178 -4.97 -11.18 -22.63
N MET A 179 -4.15 -11.71 -23.54
CA MET A 179 -4.60 -12.58 -24.63
C MET A 179 -5.03 -13.98 -24.16
N LYS A 180 -4.55 -14.44 -22.99
CA LYS A 180 -4.93 -15.74 -22.40
C LYS A 180 -6.30 -15.72 -21.70
N LEU A 181 -6.81 -14.56 -21.30
CA LEU A 181 -8.05 -14.45 -20.52
C LEU A 181 -9.26 -15.15 -21.17
N PRO A 182 -9.54 -15.03 -22.49
CA PRO A 182 -10.67 -15.74 -23.10
C PRO A 182 -10.63 -17.25 -22.89
N ALA A 183 -9.45 -17.87 -22.94
CA ALA A 183 -9.29 -19.31 -22.73
C ALA A 183 -9.57 -19.73 -21.28
N TYR A 184 -9.34 -18.85 -20.29
CA TYR A 184 -9.72 -19.10 -18.91
C TYR A 184 -11.24 -19.17 -18.74
N LEU A 185 -11.99 -18.36 -19.50
CA LEU A 185 -13.43 -18.22 -19.33
C LEU A 185 -14.26 -19.13 -20.26
N ASP A 186 -13.61 -19.76 -21.25
CA ASP A 186 -14.27 -20.55 -22.27
C ASP A 186 -15.15 -21.65 -21.69
N ASN A 187 -16.40 -21.72 -22.14
CA ASN A 187 -17.42 -22.69 -21.72
C ASN A 187 -17.67 -22.77 -20.19
N ARG A 188 -17.31 -21.75 -19.41
CA ARG A 188 -17.56 -21.69 -17.96
C ARG A 188 -18.80 -20.87 -17.61
N SER A 189 -19.45 -21.23 -16.51
CA SER A 189 -20.60 -20.49 -15.95
C SER A 189 -20.63 -20.58 -14.43
N GLY A 190 -21.44 -19.73 -13.79
CA GLY A 190 -21.62 -19.75 -12.33
C GLY A 190 -20.30 -19.58 -11.57
N VAL A 191 -20.13 -20.33 -10.48
CA VAL A 191 -18.92 -20.29 -9.62
C VAL A 191 -17.65 -20.52 -10.45
N ASP A 192 -17.65 -21.48 -11.36
CA ASP A 192 -16.47 -21.87 -12.14
C ASP A 192 -15.94 -20.73 -13.02
N LYS A 193 -16.84 -19.89 -13.55
CA LYS A 193 -16.45 -18.73 -14.36
C LYS A 193 -15.82 -17.63 -13.50
N TYR A 194 -16.41 -17.38 -12.34
CA TYR A 194 -15.95 -16.34 -11.41
C TYR A 194 -14.60 -16.74 -10.79
N SER A 195 -14.46 -18.00 -10.36
CA SER A 195 -13.17 -18.56 -9.93
C SER A 195 -12.13 -18.49 -11.04
N ALA A 196 -12.45 -18.89 -12.28
CA ALA A 196 -11.50 -18.81 -13.39
C ALA A 196 -11.05 -17.37 -13.71
N TYR A 197 -11.93 -16.38 -13.55
CA TYR A 197 -11.57 -14.97 -13.69
C TYR A 197 -10.58 -14.53 -12.62
N ASN A 198 -10.82 -14.85 -11.34
CA ASN A 198 -9.88 -14.58 -10.26
C ASN A 198 -8.55 -15.30 -10.48
N ARG A 199 -8.59 -16.58 -10.84
CA ARG A 199 -7.42 -17.40 -11.11
C ARG A 199 -6.55 -16.81 -12.22
N TRP A 200 -7.15 -16.31 -13.30
CA TRP A 200 -6.40 -15.59 -14.34
C TRP A 200 -5.62 -14.39 -13.76
N GLY A 201 -6.24 -13.60 -12.87
CA GLY A 201 -5.58 -12.48 -12.21
C GLY A 201 -4.41 -12.93 -11.32
N ILE A 202 -4.62 -13.98 -10.53
CA ILE A 202 -3.59 -14.57 -9.66
C ILE A 202 -2.42 -15.12 -10.49
N ASP A 203 -2.71 -15.92 -11.51
CA ASP A 203 -1.68 -16.54 -12.36
C ASP A 203 -0.90 -15.46 -13.14
N THR A 204 -1.55 -14.38 -13.55
CA THR A 204 -0.90 -13.21 -14.16
C THR A 204 0.02 -12.50 -13.17
N ALA A 205 -0.46 -12.20 -11.97
CA ALA A 205 0.34 -11.56 -10.92
C ALA A 205 1.55 -12.42 -10.53
N ASN A 206 1.36 -13.73 -10.40
CA ASN A 206 2.44 -14.67 -10.13
C ASN A 206 3.50 -14.63 -11.23
N ALA A 207 3.09 -14.63 -12.51
CA ALA A 207 4.02 -14.53 -13.62
C ALA A 207 4.80 -13.21 -13.65
N VAL A 208 4.15 -12.08 -13.32
CA VAL A 208 4.82 -10.77 -13.22
C VAL A 208 5.85 -10.79 -12.09
N ALA A 209 5.48 -11.30 -10.91
CA ALA A 209 6.40 -11.43 -9.78
C ALA A 209 7.59 -12.34 -10.14
N THR A 210 7.34 -13.52 -10.73
CA THR A 210 8.40 -14.43 -11.18
C THR A 210 9.36 -13.75 -12.16
N LEU A 211 8.84 -13.02 -13.15
CA LEU A 211 9.70 -12.30 -14.11
C LEU A 211 10.56 -11.24 -13.41
N MET A 212 10.01 -10.50 -12.45
CA MET A 212 10.79 -9.53 -11.67
C MET A 212 11.88 -10.21 -10.84
N ILE A 213 11.55 -11.30 -10.16
CA ILE A 213 12.49 -12.06 -9.32
C ILE A 213 13.64 -12.65 -10.16
N GLU A 214 13.31 -13.27 -11.30
CA GLU A 214 14.29 -14.01 -12.11
C GLU A 214 15.15 -13.08 -12.98
N ASN A 215 14.53 -12.07 -13.62
CA ASN A 215 15.22 -11.24 -14.59
C ASN A 215 15.75 -9.93 -14.00
N TYR A 216 15.21 -9.49 -12.86
CA TYR A 216 15.57 -8.24 -12.19
C TYR A 216 15.85 -8.43 -10.69
N PRO A 217 16.74 -9.37 -10.28
CA PRO A 217 16.92 -9.75 -8.87
C PRO A 217 17.43 -8.63 -7.95
N SER A 218 18.02 -7.56 -8.51
CA SER A 218 18.45 -6.38 -7.74
C SER A 218 17.41 -5.26 -7.70
N GLN A 219 16.35 -5.35 -8.51
CA GLN A 219 15.32 -4.32 -8.62
C GLN A 219 14.21 -4.60 -7.60
N LYS A 220 14.05 -3.69 -6.64
CA LYS A 220 12.91 -3.76 -5.72
C LYS A 220 11.61 -3.46 -6.46
N PHE A 221 10.52 -4.11 -6.07
CA PHE A 221 9.21 -3.87 -6.66
C PHE A 221 8.09 -3.93 -5.64
N LEU A 222 7.03 -3.18 -5.90
CA LEU A 222 5.73 -3.33 -5.26
C LEU A 222 4.73 -3.74 -6.32
N LEU A 223 4.18 -4.95 -6.21
CA LEU A 223 3.13 -5.45 -7.10
C LEU A 223 1.77 -5.35 -6.40
N THR A 224 0.92 -4.44 -6.86
CA THR A 224 -0.47 -4.32 -6.39
C THR A 224 -1.36 -5.24 -7.22
N VAL A 225 -2.07 -6.14 -6.55
CA VAL A 225 -2.97 -7.09 -7.18
C VAL A 225 -4.36 -6.86 -6.64
N ASN A 226 -5.34 -6.71 -7.53
CA ASN A 226 -6.75 -6.76 -7.15
C ASN A 226 -7.48 -7.84 -7.95
N ILE A 227 -8.23 -8.69 -7.24
CA ILE A 227 -9.17 -9.64 -7.85
C ILE A 227 -10.62 -9.33 -7.44
N GLY A 228 -11.55 -9.40 -8.40
CA GLY A 228 -12.88 -8.80 -8.29
C GLY A 228 -14.06 -9.77 -8.28
N ALA A 229 -13.86 -11.06 -8.57
CA ALA A 229 -14.97 -11.97 -8.78
C ALA A 229 -15.66 -12.39 -7.47
N ILE A 230 -15.03 -12.22 -6.30
CA ILE A 230 -15.66 -12.58 -5.01
C ILE A 230 -16.83 -11.63 -4.73
N ASP A 231 -16.61 -10.31 -4.78
CA ASP A 231 -17.67 -9.30 -4.66
C ASP A 231 -18.80 -9.53 -5.66
N SER A 232 -18.44 -9.65 -6.94
CA SER A 232 -19.42 -9.86 -8.02
C SER A 232 -20.22 -11.15 -7.79
N GLY A 233 -19.59 -12.19 -7.24
CA GLY A 233 -20.22 -13.45 -6.86
C GLY A 233 -21.19 -13.28 -5.68
N GLY A 234 -20.79 -12.55 -4.64
CA GLY A 234 -21.66 -12.23 -3.51
C GLY A 234 -22.94 -11.48 -3.92
N HIS A 235 -22.80 -10.53 -4.85
CA HIS A 235 -23.95 -9.79 -5.37
C HIS A 235 -24.90 -10.61 -6.25
N ASN A 236 -24.39 -11.56 -7.03
CA ASN A 236 -25.15 -12.19 -8.12
C ASN A 236 -25.44 -13.68 -7.94
N LEU A 237 -24.70 -14.36 -7.07
CA LEU A 237 -24.78 -15.81 -6.87
C LEU A 237 -25.31 -16.21 -5.49
N GLY A 238 -25.37 -15.27 -4.54
CA GLY A 238 -25.87 -15.49 -3.20
C GLY A 238 -24.85 -16.06 -2.22
N ASP A 239 -25.27 -16.22 -0.97
CA ASP A 239 -24.42 -16.56 0.18
C ASP A 239 -23.68 -17.88 0.00
N SER A 240 -24.37 -18.97 -0.38
CA SER A 240 -23.73 -20.29 -0.48
C SER A 240 -22.63 -20.34 -1.55
N ARG A 241 -22.80 -19.58 -2.64
CA ARG A 241 -21.84 -19.55 -3.76
C ARG A 241 -20.69 -18.57 -3.50
N TYR A 242 -20.95 -17.52 -2.74
CA TYR A 242 -19.90 -16.65 -2.20
C TYR A 242 -18.89 -17.45 -1.36
N ILE A 243 -19.37 -18.33 -0.46
CA ILE A 243 -18.50 -19.22 0.32
C ILE A 243 -17.65 -20.13 -0.57
N ARG A 244 -18.25 -20.75 -1.59
CA ARG A 244 -17.49 -21.55 -2.56
C ARG A 244 -16.40 -20.75 -3.27
N LEU A 245 -16.65 -19.49 -3.62
CA LEU A 245 -15.63 -18.66 -4.26
C LEU A 245 -14.44 -18.37 -3.32
N ILE A 246 -14.67 -18.26 -2.01
CA ILE A 246 -13.59 -18.16 -1.02
C ILE A 246 -12.77 -19.44 -0.98
N GLU A 247 -13.41 -20.61 -1.01
CA GLU A 247 -12.72 -21.91 -1.04
C GLU A 247 -11.90 -22.10 -2.33
N GLU A 248 -12.41 -21.64 -3.48
CA GLU A 248 -11.68 -21.65 -4.75
C GLU A 248 -10.49 -20.69 -4.71
N LEU A 249 -10.64 -19.50 -4.13
CA LEU A 249 -9.55 -18.55 -3.92
C LEU A 249 -8.44 -19.15 -3.04
N ASP A 250 -8.81 -19.82 -1.95
CA ASP A 250 -7.86 -20.49 -1.06
C ASP A 250 -6.97 -21.49 -1.80
N ARG A 251 -7.53 -22.25 -2.73
CA ARG A 251 -6.75 -23.15 -3.58
C ARG A 251 -5.83 -22.37 -4.54
N ASP A 252 -6.38 -21.37 -5.21
CA ASP A 252 -5.73 -20.71 -6.34
C ASP A 252 -4.58 -19.78 -5.91
N ILE A 253 -4.61 -19.22 -4.70
CA ILE A 253 -3.55 -18.30 -4.21
C ILE A 253 -2.22 -19.00 -3.86
N SER A 254 -2.23 -20.33 -3.73
CA SER A 254 -1.08 -21.12 -3.25
C SER A 254 0.21 -20.91 -4.04
N SER A 255 0.12 -20.71 -5.36
CA SER A 255 1.28 -20.44 -6.23
C SER A 255 1.94 -19.10 -5.88
N LEU A 256 1.14 -18.05 -5.69
CA LEU A 256 1.63 -16.72 -5.34
C LEU A 256 2.24 -16.68 -3.94
N TYR A 257 1.62 -17.39 -2.98
CA TYR A 257 2.19 -17.59 -1.64
C TYR A 257 3.59 -18.23 -1.72
N LYS A 258 3.70 -19.32 -2.49
CA LYS A 258 4.97 -20.03 -2.66
C LYS A 258 6.03 -19.12 -3.29
N THR A 259 5.69 -18.45 -4.39
CA THR A 259 6.59 -17.48 -5.05
C THR A 259 7.07 -16.41 -4.08
N ALA A 260 6.18 -15.84 -3.26
CA ALA A 260 6.59 -14.82 -2.30
C ALA A 260 7.55 -15.38 -1.22
N SER A 261 7.13 -16.45 -0.56
CA SER A 261 7.85 -17.05 0.58
C SER A 261 9.23 -17.61 0.20
N GLU A 262 9.39 -18.16 -1.00
CA GLU A 262 10.66 -18.77 -1.45
C GLU A 262 11.66 -17.75 -2.01
N ASN A 263 11.25 -16.50 -2.26
CA ASN A 263 12.06 -15.52 -3.01
C ASN A 263 12.27 -14.18 -2.27
N ASN A 264 12.21 -14.17 -0.94
CA ASN A 264 12.44 -12.96 -0.13
C ASN A 264 11.48 -11.81 -0.50
N ILE A 265 10.23 -12.10 -0.84
CA ILE A 265 9.20 -11.10 -1.16
C ILE A 265 8.13 -11.14 -0.07
N ALA A 266 7.74 -9.96 0.44
CA ALA A 266 6.63 -9.87 1.38
C ALA A 266 5.29 -10.02 0.64
N LEU A 267 4.35 -10.76 1.21
CA LEU A 267 2.97 -10.87 0.72
C LEU A 267 2.01 -10.32 1.77
N PHE A 268 1.24 -9.30 1.39
CA PHE A 268 0.14 -8.73 2.15
C PHE A 268 -1.16 -9.19 1.52
N PHE A 269 -1.88 -10.09 2.17
CA PHE A 269 -3.19 -10.55 1.75
C PHE A 269 -4.27 -9.80 2.53
N THR A 270 -5.13 -9.05 1.83
CA THR A 270 -6.19 -8.24 2.44
C THR A 270 -7.43 -8.13 1.54
N ALA A 271 -8.43 -7.36 1.98
CA ALA A 271 -9.59 -7.00 1.20
C ALA A 271 -9.88 -5.50 1.31
N ASP A 272 -10.64 -4.97 0.37
CA ASP A 272 -11.14 -3.59 0.44
C ASP A 272 -12.36 -3.47 1.36
N HIS A 273 -13.24 -4.47 1.34
CA HIS A 273 -14.39 -4.63 2.22
C HIS A 273 -14.89 -6.08 2.23
N GLY A 274 -15.88 -6.36 3.08
CA GLY A 274 -16.59 -7.64 3.08
C GLY A 274 -17.93 -7.59 2.33
N MET A 275 -18.76 -8.61 2.55
CA MET A 275 -20.07 -8.80 1.91
C MET A 275 -21.11 -9.20 2.96
N SER A 276 -22.30 -8.60 2.94
CA SER A 276 -23.40 -8.96 3.86
C SER A 276 -24.59 -9.53 3.12
N PHE A 277 -25.36 -10.37 3.80
CA PHE A 277 -26.57 -11.01 3.26
C PHE A 277 -27.78 -10.72 4.14
N ALA A 278 -28.95 -10.57 3.50
CA ALA A 278 -30.18 -10.23 4.22
C ALA A 278 -30.69 -11.36 5.11
N SER A 279 -30.50 -12.60 4.69
CA SER A 279 -30.92 -13.83 5.35
C SER A 279 -30.06 -14.99 4.87
N ARG A 280 -30.10 -16.13 5.56
CA ARG A 280 -29.59 -17.40 5.03
C ARG A 280 -30.25 -17.75 3.69
N ASN A 281 -29.48 -18.28 2.74
CA ASN A 281 -29.89 -18.60 1.37
C ASN A 281 -30.29 -17.37 0.51
N ALA A 282 -29.89 -16.16 0.92
CA ALA A 282 -30.14 -14.96 0.15
C ALA A 282 -29.49 -15.07 -1.24
N GLN A 283 -30.26 -14.75 -2.28
CA GLN A 283 -29.80 -14.81 -3.67
C GLN A 283 -28.86 -13.66 -4.07
N ARG A 284 -28.80 -12.61 -3.23
CA ARG A 284 -27.97 -11.42 -3.45
C ARG A 284 -27.44 -10.90 -2.10
N GLY A 285 -26.17 -10.51 -2.10
CA GLY A 285 -25.56 -9.74 -1.02
C GLY A 285 -25.49 -8.23 -1.33
N GLY A 286 -24.95 -7.48 -0.37
CA GLY A 286 -24.47 -6.13 -0.57
C GLY A 286 -23.53 -5.66 0.53
N HIS A 287 -22.93 -4.50 0.34
CA HIS A 287 -21.91 -3.97 1.25
C HIS A 287 -22.04 -2.46 1.50
N SER A 288 -22.26 -1.63 0.48
CA SER A 288 -22.14 -0.16 0.60
C SER A 288 -23.42 0.60 0.96
N SER A 289 -24.60 0.09 0.63
CA SER A 289 -25.88 0.76 0.94
C SER A 289 -26.16 0.82 2.44
N ASP A 290 -26.98 1.75 2.90
CA ASP A 290 -27.39 1.92 4.32
C ASP A 290 -27.82 0.62 5.01
N LYS A 291 -28.42 -0.30 4.24
CA LYS A 291 -28.84 -1.62 4.71
C LYS A 291 -27.68 -2.51 5.18
N TYR A 292 -26.51 -2.42 4.54
CA TYR A 292 -25.38 -3.35 4.71
C TYR A 292 -24.13 -2.68 5.30
N SER A 293 -24.00 -1.35 5.17
CA SER A 293 -22.74 -0.63 5.43
C SER A 293 -22.26 -0.64 6.87
N SER A 294 -23.14 -0.91 7.84
CA SER A 294 -22.80 -1.03 9.26
C SER A 294 -22.59 -2.48 9.73
N SER A 295 -22.81 -3.46 8.85
CA SER A 295 -22.70 -4.87 9.18
C SER A 295 -21.25 -5.31 9.33
N MET A 296 -20.96 -6.11 10.34
CA MET A 296 -19.60 -6.61 10.59
C MET A 296 -19.08 -7.48 9.46
N GLU A 297 -19.96 -8.19 8.76
CA GLU A 297 -19.66 -8.99 7.58
C GLU A 297 -19.23 -8.14 6.37
N SER A 298 -19.60 -6.86 6.33
CA SER A 298 -19.14 -5.88 5.34
C SER A 298 -17.91 -5.09 5.79
N LEU A 299 -17.71 -4.94 7.10
CA LEU A 299 -16.64 -4.11 7.66
C LEU A 299 -15.36 -4.89 7.98
N ARG A 300 -15.46 -6.15 8.42
CA ARG A 300 -14.29 -6.98 8.76
C ARG A 300 -13.62 -7.50 7.51
N ILE A 301 -12.41 -7.03 7.27
CA ILE A 301 -11.54 -7.52 6.20
C ILE A 301 -10.51 -8.49 6.79
N PRO A 302 -9.90 -9.37 6.00
CA PRO A 302 -8.72 -10.10 6.43
C PRO A 302 -7.46 -9.23 6.33
N LEU A 303 -6.46 -9.55 7.13
CA LEU A 303 -5.08 -9.13 6.88
C LEU A 303 -4.15 -10.26 7.32
N VAL A 304 -3.42 -10.82 6.36
CA VAL A 304 -2.39 -11.83 6.59
C VAL A 304 -1.11 -11.39 5.91
N ILE A 305 -0.01 -11.39 6.67
CA ILE A 305 1.28 -10.91 6.21
C ILE A 305 2.28 -12.06 6.29
N ILE A 306 2.98 -12.29 5.19
CA ILE A 306 4.10 -13.22 5.11
C ILE A 306 5.30 -12.42 4.70
N SER A 307 6.31 -12.38 5.56
CA SER A 307 7.55 -11.70 5.26
C SER A 307 8.71 -12.36 5.99
N PRO A 308 9.91 -12.41 5.39
CA PRO A 308 11.11 -12.96 6.02
C PRO A 308 11.49 -12.27 7.34
N ASN A 309 11.16 -10.99 7.53
CA ASN A 309 11.41 -10.25 8.77
C ASN A 309 10.25 -10.29 9.78
N THR A 310 9.25 -11.16 9.58
CA THR A 310 8.10 -11.31 10.49
C THR A 310 8.07 -12.71 11.09
N ILE A 311 7.56 -12.82 12.32
CA ILE A 311 7.32 -14.12 12.95
C ILE A 311 5.84 -14.48 12.76
N PRO A 312 5.50 -15.63 12.15
CA PRO A 312 4.11 -16.06 12.03
C PRO A 312 3.45 -16.16 13.39
N ASP A 313 2.42 -15.35 13.61
CA ASP A 313 1.66 -15.29 14.86
C ASP A 313 0.22 -14.79 14.60
N ILE A 314 -0.64 -14.89 15.60
CA ILE A 314 -1.99 -14.35 15.59
C ILE A 314 -2.01 -13.07 16.43
N ILE A 315 -2.18 -11.93 15.77
CA ILE A 315 -2.18 -10.61 16.40
C ILE A 315 -3.60 -10.22 16.78
N SER A 316 -3.86 -10.12 18.08
CA SER A 316 -5.10 -9.60 18.64
C SER A 316 -5.02 -8.08 18.84
N GLY A 317 -6.12 -7.38 18.61
CA GLY A 317 -6.22 -5.92 18.76
C GLY A 317 -7.39 -5.39 17.94
N GLU A 318 -7.61 -4.08 17.98
CA GLU A 318 -8.56 -3.39 17.12
C GLU A 318 -7.77 -2.55 16.12
N TYR A 319 -7.79 -2.95 14.84
CA TYR A 319 -7.06 -2.28 13.77
C TYR A 319 -8.03 -1.78 12.69
N ARG A 320 -7.55 -0.86 11.87
CA ARG A 320 -8.30 -0.22 10.79
C ARG A 320 -7.58 -0.36 9.46
N GLN A 321 -8.32 -0.19 8.38
CA GLN A 321 -7.79 -0.33 7.02
C GLN A 321 -6.66 0.68 6.75
N GLU A 322 -6.73 1.87 7.33
CA GLU A 322 -5.68 2.88 7.29
C GLU A 322 -4.34 2.43 7.91
N ASP A 323 -4.33 1.41 8.76
CA ASP A 323 -3.10 0.86 9.37
C ASP A 323 -2.28 0.01 8.37
N ILE A 324 -2.85 -0.38 7.22
CA ILE A 324 -2.19 -1.30 6.27
C ILE A 324 -1.01 -0.63 5.55
N ALA A 325 -1.19 0.59 5.02
CA ALA A 325 -0.12 1.33 4.34
C ALA A 325 1.13 1.53 5.23
N PRO A 326 1.02 2.09 6.45
CA PRO A 326 2.19 2.25 7.32
C PRO A 326 2.81 0.91 7.75
N THR A 327 2.01 -0.14 7.93
CA THR A 327 2.52 -1.49 8.19
C THR A 327 3.33 -2.03 7.01
N LEU A 328 2.87 -1.81 5.77
CA LEU A 328 3.59 -2.20 4.57
C LEU A 328 4.94 -1.49 4.47
N LEU A 329 4.97 -0.18 4.70
CA LEU A 329 6.21 0.59 4.70
C LEU A 329 7.17 0.12 5.80
N SER A 330 6.68 -0.13 7.02
CA SER A 330 7.47 -0.68 8.12
C SER A 330 8.13 -2.02 7.75
N VAL A 331 7.37 -2.96 7.18
CA VAL A 331 7.88 -4.28 6.75
C VAL A 331 8.97 -4.16 5.67
N LEU A 332 8.89 -3.16 4.81
CA LEU A 332 9.90 -2.88 3.78
C LEU A 332 11.12 -2.09 4.30
N ASP A 333 11.17 -1.75 5.59
CA ASP A 333 12.09 -0.77 6.18
C ASP A 333 12.10 0.55 5.40
N LEU A 334 10.91 1.07 5.10
CA LEU A 334 10.71 2.37 4.50
C LEU A 334 10.09 3.35 5.51
N PRO A 335 10.45 4.63 5.45
CA PRO A 335 9.85 5.63 6.32
C PRO A 335 8.37 5.84 5.99
N ASN A 336 7.58 6.23 6.99
CA ASN A 336 6.17 6.57 6.81
C ASN A 336 5.98 8.10 6.74
N HIS A 337 6.45 8.74 5.67
CA HIS A 337 6.26 10.18 5.44
C HIS A 337 5.03 10.50 4.59
N LEU A 338 4.04 9.60 4.59
CA LEU A 338 2.79 9.79 3.86
C LEU A 338 2.08 11.07 4.34
N GLN A 339 1.79 12.00 3.43
CA GLN A 339 1.37 13.37 3.76
C GLN A 339 0.11 13.43 4.64
N TYR A 340 -0.86 12.53 4.41
CA TYR A 340 -2.18 12.55 5.05
C TYR A 340 -2.39 11.40 6.04
N VAL A 341 -1.38 10.57 6.28
CA VAL A 341 -1.54 9.33 7.04
C VAL A 341 -2.07 9.61 8.45
N ASN A 342 -3.03 8.79 8.87
CA ASN A 342 -3.52 8.77 10.25
C ASN A 342 -3.69 7.35 10.79
N GLY A 343 -3.46 6.32 9.97
CA GLY A 343 -3.23 4.96 10.44
C GLY A 343 -1.86 4.80 11.09
N ASN A 344 -1.71 3.75 11.89
CA ASN A 344 -0.47 3.41 12.58
C ASN A 344 0.07 2.07 12.08
N SER A 345 1.38 1.92 12.05
CA SER A 345 1.99 0.62 11.74
C SER A 345 1.60 -0.40 12.80
N ILE A 346 1.33 -1.63 12.38
CA ILE A 346 1.12 -2.77 13.26
C ILE A 346 2.48 -3.42 13.52
N ASP A 347 2.85 -3.56 14.80
CA ASP A 347 4.16 -4.06 15.21
C ASP A 347 4.27 -5.58 15.00
N ILE A 348 4.79 -5.99 13.84
CA ILE A 348 4.91 -7.42 13.45
C ILE A 348 6.33 -7.88 13.10
N LYS A 349 7.27 -6.93 12.96
CA LYS A 349 8.67 -7.27 12.67
C LYS A 349 9.35 -7.88 13.90
N ASN A 350 10.38 -8.69 13.65
CA ASN A 350 11.23 -9.26 14.70
C ASN A 350 12.39 -8.34 15.15
N TYR A 351 12.49 -7.13 14.59
CA TYR A 351 13.38 -6.04 14.99
C TYR A 351 12.69 -4.69 14.80
N ALA A 352 13.31 -3.64 15.34
CA ALA A 352 12.93 -2.26 15.12
C ALA A 352 13.89 -1.56 14.15
N SER A 353 13.36 -0.57 13.45
CA SER A 353 14.08 0.40 12.64
C SER A 353 13.80 1.81 13.16
N ILE A 354 14.82 2.66 13.14
CA ILE A 354 14.69 4.10 13.42
C ILE A 354 14.79 4.84 12.10
N PHE A 355 13.73 5.56 11.75
CA PHE A 355 13.67 6.42 10.58
C PHE A 355 13.83 7.87 11.03
N ILE A 356 14.71 8.61 10.36
CA ILE A 356 15.02 9.98 10.72
C ILE A 356 14.91 10.83 9.47
N THR A 357 14.12 11.89 9.55
CA THR A 357 14.08 12.98 8.58
C THR A 357 14.46 14.30 9.21
N ALA A 358 15.00 15.18 8.40
CA ALA A 358 15.39 16.53 8.78
C ALA A 358 15.31 17.47 7.58
N ASP A 359 15.13 18.76 7.85
CA ASP A 359 15.11 19.82 6.84
C ASP A 359 16.50 20.18 6.29
N SER A 360 17.55 19.84 7.04
CA SER A 360 18.95 19.97 6.66
C SER A 360 19.73 18.71 6.99
N GLU A 361 21.02 18.69 6.65
CA GLU A 361 21.90 17.60 7.06
C GLU A 361 22.12 17.60 8.58
N TYR A 362 22.00 16.43 9.20
CA TYR A 362 22.34 16.21 10.61
C TYR A 362 23.40 15.12 10.74
N LYS A 363 24.33 15.31 11.67
CA LYS A 363 25.17 14.24 12.19
C LYS A 363 24.42 13.49 13.28
N ILE A 364 24.12 12.23 13.04
CA ILE A 364 23.32 11.37 13.91
C ILE A 364 24.21 10.27 14.49
N SER A 365 23.99 9.95 15.76
CA SER A 365 24.62 8.82 16.42
C SER A 365 23.64 8.13 17.36
N LEU A 366 23.67 6.81 17.35
CA LEU A 366 22.86 5.98 18.24
C LEU A 366 23.78 5.33 19.28
N TRP A 367 23.35 5.33 20.53
CA TRP A 367 24.13 4.85 21.68
C TRP A 367 23.34 3.82 22.47
N SER A 368 24.02 2.80 22.97
CA SER A 368 23.50 1.82 23.92
C SER A 368 24.35 1.91 25.19
N GLY A 369 23.81 2.56 26.22
CA GLY A 369 24.61 3.04 27.35
C GLY A 369 25.72 3.98 26.86
N ASP A 370 26.94 3.75 27.29
CA ASP A 370 28.11 4.56 26.90
C ASP A 370 28.73 4.12 25.56
N ARG A 371 28.20 3.08 24.91
CA ARG A 371 28.73 2.56 23.64
C ARG A 371 27.95 3.12 22.46
N ARG A 372 28.63 3.86 21.58
CA ARG A 372 28.08 4.25 20.28
C ARG A 372 27.94 3.02 19.39
N VAL A 373 26.73 2.74 18.92
CA VAL A 373 26.40 1.59 18.08
C VAL A 373 26.28 1.94 16.60
N SER A 374 25.97 3.20 16.28
CA SER A 374 25.82 3.69 14.90
C SER A 374 26.19 5.17 14.83
N GLU A 375 26.70 5.61 13.67
CA GLU A 375 26.84 7.02 13.31
C GLU A 375 26.61 7.21 11.81
N GLY A 376 25.99 8.32 11.46
CA GLY A 376 25.73 8.70 10.07
C GLY A 376 25.54 10.20 9.93
N THR A 377 25.53 10.65 8.69
CA THR A 377 25.27 12.04 8.34
C THR A 377 24.31 12.07 7.16
N GLY A 378 23.25 12.87 7.26
CA GLY A 378 22.25 13.01 6.20
C GLY A 378 21.04 13.81 6.67
N SER A 379 20.22 14.27 5.73
CA SER A 379 18.88 14.80 5.99
C SER A 379 17.83 13.70 6.12
N GLU A 380 18.16 12.49 5.68
CA GLU A 380 17.36 11.30 5.86
C GLU A 380 18.28 10.13 6.21
N ILE A 381 17.99 9.39 7.28
CA ILE A 381 18.78 8.24 7.72
C ILE A 381 17.85 7.13 8.20
N ILE A 382 18.16 5.90 7.80
CA ILE A 382 17.50 4.70 8.30
C ILE A 382 18.51 3.87 9.09
N ILE A 383 18.20 3.57 10.35
CA ILE A 383 18.98 2.65 11.19
C ILE A 383 18.13 1.39 11.40
N ALA A 384 18.47 0.30 10.71
CA ALA A 384 17.68 -0.92 10.69
C ALA A 384 18.35 -2.07 11.47
N GLY A 385 17.53 -3.05 11.90
CA GLY A 385 18.00 -4.26 12.58
C GLY A 385 18.31 -4.07 14.06
N LEU A 386 17.61 -3.16 14.72
CA LEU A 386 17.78 -2.93 16.16
C LEU A 386 16.96 -3.98 16.93
N PRO A 387 17.56 -4.70 17.89
CA PRO A 387 16.83 -5.63 18.74
C PRO A 387 15.65 -4.96 19.45
N LEU A 388 14.50 -5.63 19.42
CA LEU A 388 13.35 -5.23 20.20
C LEU A 388 13.66 -5.28 21.71
N ASN A 389 12.84 -4.57 22.49
CA ASN A 389 12.91 -4.44 23.94
C ASN A 389 14.28 -3.95 24.45
N THR A 390 14.93 -3.08 23.67
CA THR A 390 16.25 -2.53 23.99
C THR A 390 16.20 -1.00 24.04
N SER A 391 16.93 -0.41 25.00
CA SER A 391 17.01 1.04 25.15
C SER A 391 18.21 1.63 24.42
N TYR A 392 17.99 2.78 23.80
CA TYR A 392 19.01 3.55 23.11
C TYR A 392 18.91 5.03 23.44
N THR A 393 20.00 5.75 23.22
CA THR A 393 20.01 7.21 23.17
C THR A 393 20.33 7.64 21.74
N LEU A 394 19.39 8.33 21.10
CA LEU A 394 19.58 8.98 19.82
C LEU A 394 20.14 10.37 20.05
N ARG A 395 21.25 10.71 19.38
CA ARG A 395 21.85 12.05 19.40
C ARG A 395 21.98 12.57 17.98
N ALA A 396 21.45 13.75 17.71
CA ALA A 396 21.57 14.41 16.42
C ALA A 396 22.12 15.84 16.60
N ALA A 397 22.96 16.29 15.68
CA ALA A 397 23.49 17.66 15.66
C ALA A 397 23.53 18.17 14.21
N GLY A 398 22.91 19.33 13.98
CA GLY A 398 22.84 19.97 12.67
C GLY A 398 22.63 21.49 12.82
N ASP A 399 22.39 22.17 11.72
CA ASP A 399 22.29 23.63 11.69
C ASP A 399 21.12 24.17 12.53
N ALA A 400 20.03 23.40 12.64
CA ALA A 400 18.86 23.76 13.45
C ALA A 400 18.99 23.40 14.94
N GLY A 401 20.10 22.77 15.35
CA GLY A 401 20.43 22.53 16.76
C GLY A 401 20.89 21.11 17.07
N THR A 402 20.87 20.80 18.37
CA THR A 402 21.24 19.48 18.91
C THR A 402 20.03 18.81 19.57
N TYR A 403 19.85 17.53 19.30
CA TYR A 403 18.80 16.70 19.85
C TYR A 403 19.41 15.52 20.58
N GLU A 404 18.86 15.18 21.74
CA GLU A 404 19.18 13.98 22.49
C GLU A 404 17.90 13.39 23.03
N GLU A 405 17.61 12.15 22.66
CA GLU A 405 16.40 11.45 23.06
C GLU A 405 16.73 10.05 23.55
N TYR A 406 16.21 9.71 24.72
CA TYR A 406 16.27 8.36 25.26
C TYR A 406 15.00 7.61 24.83
N LEU A 407 15.17 6.47 24.19
CA LEU A 407 14.07 5.69 23.63
C LEU A 407 14.19 4.21 23.98
N PHE A 408 13.03 3.56 24.14
CA PHE A 408 12.89 2.11 24.22
C PHE A 408 12.28 1.60 22.92
N LEU A 409 12.91 0.60 22.31
CA LEU A 409 12.49 0.04 21.02
C LEU A 409 11.64 -1.20 21.22
N ASP A 410 10.34 -1.03 21.39
CA ASP A 410 9.32 -2.07 21.24
C ASP A 410 8.78 -2.18 19.81
N SER A 411 9.03 -1.15 18.98
CA SER A 411 8.57 -1.01 17.61
C SER A 411 9.55 -0.15 16.79
N ASP A 412 9.27 0.00 15.51
CA ASP A 412 9.86 1.07 14.69
C ASP A 412 9.59 2.45 15.32
N LYS A 413 10.54 3.37 15.18
CA LYS A 413 10.43 4.76 15.64
C LYS A 413 10.75 5.73 14.50
N GLN A 414 10.08 6.87 14.51
CA GLN A 414 10.25 7.93 13.51
C GLN A 414 10.56 9.24 14.20
N PHE A 415 11.57 9.94 13.69
CA PHE A 415 12.00 11.25 14.18
C PHE A 415 12.03 12.25 13.03
N ASP A 416 11.44 13.42 13.25
CA ASP A 416 11.41 14.52 12.29
C ASP A 416 12.07 15.75 12.94
N PHE A 417 13.29 16.05 12.51
CA PHE A 417 14.08 17.19 12.95
C PHE A 417 13.89 18.35 11.98
N LYS A 418 12.73 18.98 12.02
CA LYS A 418 12.50 20.27 11.35
C LYS A 418 12.97 21.42 12.22
N SER A 419 13.61 22.42 11.62
CA SER A 419 13.71 23.73 12.24
C SER A 419 12.30 24.18 12.62
N ARG A 420 12.12 24.63 13.87
CA ARG A 420 10.90 25.35 14.22
C ARG A 420 10.88 26.58 13.33
N GLU A 421 10.12 26.58 12.26
CA GLU A 421 9.76 27.79 11.55
C GLU A 421 9.05 28.70 12.56
N GLY A 422 9.81 29.61 13.16
CA GLY A 422 9.23 30.75 13.83
C GLY A 422 8.36 31.47 12.82
N LEU A 423 7.12 31.80 13.21
CA LEU A 423 6.13 32.57 12.45
C LEU A 423 6.78 33.40 11.33
N ASN A 424 6.53 33.03 10.07
CA ASN A 424 7.10 33.71 8.92
C ASN A 424 6.56 35.16 8.85
N TYR A 425 7.30 36.09 9.45
CA TYR A 425 6.89 37.49 9.58
C TYR A 425 6.56 38.13 8.24
N ARG A 426 7.10 37.63 7.12
CA ARG A 426 6.74 38.10 5.76
C ARG A 426 5.32 37.75 5.38
N GLU A 427 4.86 36.53 5.66
CA GLU A 427 3.48 36.11 5.37
C GLU A 427 2.49 36.85 6.25
N ILE A 428 2.81 37.02 7.54
CA ILE A 428 1.99 37.82 8.46
C ILE A 428 1.92 39.27 7.99
N THR A 429 3.05 39.85 7.55
CA THR A 429 3.09 41.22 7.02
C THR A 429 2.26 41.31 5.73
N ALA A 430 2.30 40.30 4.87
CA ALA A 430 1.49 40.24 3.64
C ALA A 430 -0.01 40.17 3.95
N VAL A 431 -0.42 39.33 4.91
CA VAL A 431 -1.83 39.24 5.36
C VAL A 431 -2.30 40.56 5.96
N ILE A 432 -1.47 41.20 6.80
CA ILE A 432 -1.78 42.51 7.38
C ILE A 432 -1.92 43.58 6.28
N LEU A 433 -1.03 43.60 5.28
CA LEU A 433 -1.10 44.53 4.16
C LEU A 433 -2.36 44.33 3.32
N ILE A 434 -2.74 43.07 3.04
CA ILE A 434 -3.98 42.74 2.32
C ILE A 434 -5.20 43.24 3.10
N LEU A 435 -5.23 43.05 4.41
CA LEU A 435 -6.31 43.55 5.27
C LEU A 435 -6.37 45.09 5.26
N ILE A 436 -5.23 45.78 5.35
CA ILE A 436 -5.16 47.25 5.29
C ILE A 436 -5.69 47.77 3.96
N VAL A 437 -5.29 47.18 2.84
CA VAL A 437 -5.75 47.58 1.50
C VAL A 437 -7.27 47.39 1.39
N ASN A 438 -7.80 46.25 1.82
CA ASN A 438 -9.24 45.98 1.77
C ASN A 438 -10.06 46.92 2.67
N ILE A 439 -9.61 47.17 3.90
CA ILE A 439 -10.28 48.09 4.83
C ILE A 439 -10.24 49.53 4.30
N THR A 440 -9.08 49.98 3.78
CA THR A 440 -8.93 51.32 3.20
C THR A 440 -9.80 51.48 1.96
N GLY A 441 -9.85 50.48 1.08
CA GLY A 441 -10.73 50.44 -0.08
C GLY A 441 -12.21 50.54 0.31
N LEU A 442 -12.64 49.78 1.31
CA LEU A 442 -14.00 49.84 1.87
C LEU A 442 -14.34 51.22 2.45
N MET A 443 -13.40 51.87 3.15
CA MET A 443 -13.60 53.22 3.69
C MET A 443 -13.71 54.28 2.59
N ILE A 444 -12.90 54.20 1.54
CA ILE A 444 -12.96 55.12 0.38
C ILE A 444 -14.29 54.94 -0.37
N ILE A 445 -14.72 53.70 -0.61
CA ILE A 445 -16.00 53.40 -1.25
C ILE A 445 -17.16 53.98 -0.44
N ARG A 446 -17.14 53.86 0.89
CA ARG A 446 -18.15 54.47 1.77
C ARG A 446 -18.16 56.00 1.67
N ARG A 447 -16.98 56.63 1.68
CA ARG A 447 -16.84 58.09 1.62
C ARG A 447 -17.23 58.72 0.28
N ILE A 448 -17.24 57.96 -0.81
CA ILE A 448 -17.72 58.42 -2.14
C ILE A 448 -19.25 58.28 -2.26
N ARG A 449 -19.86 57.44 -1.41
CA ARG A 449 -21.29 57.12 -1.45
C ARG A 449 -22.13 58.01 -0.51
N ASP A 450 -21.49 58.71 0.41
CA ASP A 450 -22.03 59.83 1.19
C ASP A 450 -21.64 61.16 0.50
#